data_AF-A0A392P6P2-F1
#
_entry.id   AF-A0A392P6P2-F1
#
_cell.length_a   1.000
_cell.length_b   1.000
_cell.length_c   1.000
_cell.angle_alpha   90.00
_cell.angle_beta   90.00
_cell.angle_gamma   90.00
#
_symmetry.space_group_name_H-M   'P 1'
#
loop_
_entity.id
_entity.type
_entity.pdbx_description
1 polymer ?
#
loop_
_entity_poly.entity_id
_entity_poly.type
_entity_poly.pdbx_seq_one_letter_code
_entity_poly.pdbx_strand_id
1 'polypeptide(L)' 'ALAVSINGRAFSTDSTKIDEPFKVEEAETVPPSTPPTEKLLVLGGNGFVGSHVCREALNHGLSVASLSRYGVFSYF' A
#
# COMPACT_ATOMS: atom_id res chain seq x y z
N ALA A 1 -20.50 -7.98 27.53
CA ALA A 1 -20.22 -7.41 26.19
C ALA A 1 -19.54 -6.06 26.38
N LEU A 2 -18.31 -5.89 25.87
CA LEU A 2 -17.58 -4.62 25.93
C LEU A 2 -17.60 -4.02 24.52
N ALA A 3 -18.38 -2.96 24.34
CA ALA A 3 -18.40 -2.21 23.10
C ALA A 3 -17.15 -1.32 23.04
N VAL A 4 -16.18 -1.72 22.22
CA VAL A 4 -15.03 -0.87 21.88
C VAL A 4 -15.45 0.03 20.72
N SER A 5 -15.56 1.33 20.97
CA SER A 5 -15.78 2.32 19.92
C SER A 5 -14.45 2.54 19.20
N ILE A 6 -14.34 2.03 17.97
CA ILE A 6 -13.15 2.19 17.13
C ILE A 6 -13.46 3.35 16.19
N ASN A 7 -12.76 4.47 16.36
CA ASN A 7 -12.76 5.58 15.41
C ASN A 7 -12.14 5.09 14.08
N GLY A 8 -12.96 4.45 13.25
CA GLY A 8 -12.62 4.13 11.87
C GLY A 8 -12.57 5.42 11.08
N ARG A 9 -11.41 6.10 11.05
CA ARG A 9 -11.13 7.01 9.95
C ARG A 9 -11.03 6.13 8.71
N ALA A 10 -12.11 6.11 7.92
CA ALA A 10 -12.08 5.51 6.60
C ALA A 10 -10.92 6.16 5.84
N PHE A 11 -9.97 5.34 5.35
CA PHE A 11 -8.96 5.82 4.43
C PHE A 11 -9.70 6.07 3.10
N SER A 12 -10.30 7.25 2.97
CA SER A 12 -10.91 7.69 1.72
C SER A 12 -9.80 7.78 0.70
N THR A 13 -9.71 6.79 -0.18
CA THR A 13 -9.11 6.99 -1.48
C THR A 13 -10.02 7.96 -2.23
N ASP A 14 -9.69 9.24 -2.19
CA ASP A 14 -10.24 10.20 -3.16
C ASP A 14 -9.79 9.69 -4.53
N SER A 15 -10.73 9.10 -5.27
CA SER A 15 -10.51 8.67 -6.64
C SER A 15 -10.38 9.94 -7.48
N THR A 16 -9.16 10.48 -7.59
CA THR A 16 -8.86 11.58 -8.50
C THR A 16 -9.21 11.12 -9.90
N LYS A 17 -10.36 11.56 -10.41
CA LYS A 17 -10.72 11.43 -11.81
C LYS A 17 -9.70 12.24 -12.59
N ILE A 18 -8.81 11.56 -13.30
CA ILE A 18 -7.84 12.18 -14.19
C ILE A 18 -8.62 12.49 -15.47
N ASP A 19 -9.29 13.63 -15.49
CA ASP A 19 -9.82 14.22 -16.71
C ASP A 19 -8.87 15.38 -17.09
N GLU A 20 -8.43 15.34 -18.34
CA GLU A 20 -7.60 16.31 -19.08
C GLU A 20 -6.08 16.03 -19.22
N PRO A 21 -5.56 16.01 -20.47
CA PRO A 21 -4.16 15.70 -20.78
C PRO A 21 -3.25 16.89 -20.44
N PHE A 22 -2.38 16.70 -19.45
CA PHE A 22 -1.41 17.72 -19.07
C PHE A 22 -0.29 17.83 -20.12
N LYS A 23 -0.14 19.05 -20.64
CA LYS A 23 0.84 19.46 -21.66
C LYS A 23 2.27 19.22 -21.15
N VAL A 24 3.02 18.39 -21.87
CA VAL A 24 4.39 17.99 -21.54
C VAL A 24 5.35 19.16 -21.81
N GLU A 25 6.04 19.64 -20.78
CA GLU A 25 7.27 20.40 -20.94
C GLU A 25 8.43 19.50 -20.48
N GLU A 26 9.33 19.23 -21.43
CA GLU A 26 10.43 18.29 -21.35
C GLU A 26 11.44 18.75 -20.29
N ALA A 27 11.42 18.12 -19.12
CA ALA A 27 12.40 18.36 -18.06
C ALA A 27 13.54 17.33 -18.18
N GLU A 28 14.76 17.86 -18.24
CA GLU A 28 16.05 17.16 -18.31
C GLU A 28 16.09 15.90 -17.43
N THR A 29 16.40 14.75 -18.05
CA THR A 29 16.42 13.44 -17.39
C THR A 29 17.65 13.30 -16.49
N VAL A 30 17.52 13.70 -15.23
CA VAL A 30 18.36 13.15 -14.16
C VAL A 30 18.13 11.63 -14.13
N PRO A 31 19.16 10.79 -14.27
CA PRO A 31 18.98 9.34 -14.18
C PRO A 31 18.34 9.02 -12.83
N PRO A 32 17.27 8.19 -12.77
CA PRO A 32 16.67 7.82 -11.50
C PRO A 32 17.76 7.16 -10.64
N SER A 33 18.19 7.88 -9.60
CA SER A 33 19.38 7.54 -8.81
C SER A 33 19.21 6.26 -7.97
N THR A 34 18.03 5.66 -7.96
CA THR A 34 17.77 4.36 -7.35
C THR A 34 16.59 3.69 -8.07
N PRO A 35 16.67 2.38 -8.35
CA PRO A 35 15.51 1.65 -8.83
C PRO A 35 14.38 1.78 -7.78
N PRO A 36 13.13 2.09 -8.19
CA PRO A 36 12.02 2.14 -7.26
C PRO A 36 11.87 0.77 -6.62
N THR A 37 12.15 0.67 -5.33
CA THR A 37 11.81 -0.52 -4.56
C THR A 37 10.30 -0.54 -4.44
N GLU A 38 9.65 -1.37 -5.24
CA GLU A 38 8.19 -1.51 -5.20
C GLU A 38 7.77 -1.97 -3.79
N LYS A 39 6.86 -1.20 -3.17
CA LYS A 39 6.34 -1.45 -1.82
C LYS A 39 4.87 -1.84 -1.92
N LEU A 40 4.51 -2.96 -1.31
CA LEU A 40 3.16 -3.53 -1.34
C LEU A 40 2.51 -3.41 0.05
N LEU A 41 1.34 -2.78 0.14
CA LEU A 41 0.52 -2.75 1.37
C LEU A 41 -0.63 -3.77 1.28
N VAL A 42 -0.68 -4.71 2.22
CA VAL A 42 -1.73 -5.74 2.33
C VAL A 42 -2.70 -5.40 3.47
N LEU A 43 -3.94 -5.07 3.12
CA LEU A 43 -5.02 -4.90 4.08
C LEU A 43 -5.61 -6.27 4.45
N GLY A 44 -5.61 -6.60 5.75
CA GLY A 44 -6.01 -7.93 6.24
C GLY A 44 -4.92 -8.99 6.09
N GLY A 45 -3.64 -8.61 6.09
CA GLY A 45 -2.51 -9.54 5.91
C GLY A 45 -2.40 -10.65 6.96
N ASN A 46 -3.08 -10.54 8.12
CA ASN A 46 -3.15 -11.62 9.11
C ASN A 46 -4.31 -12.62 8.86
N GLY A 47 -5.07 -12.44 7.78
CA GLY A 47 -6.16 -13.34 7.38
C GLY A 47 -5.69 -14.52 6.52
N PHE A 48 -6.61 -15.42 6.18
CA PHE A 48 -6.33 -16.62 5.39
C PHE A 48 -5.67 -16.30 4.04
N VAL A 49 -6.25 -15.37 3.28
CA VAL A 49 -5.72 -14.95 1.97
C VAL A 49 -4.56 -13.97 2.13
N GLY A 50 -4.71 -12.97 2.99
CA GLY A 50 -3.71 -11.90 3.15
C GLY A 50 -2.32 -12.42 3.57
N SER A 51 -2.27 -13.47 4.38
CA SER A 51 -1.00 -14.08 4.82
C SER A 51 -0.26 -14.76 3.66
N HIS A 52 -0.98 -15.43 2.76
CA HIS A 52 -0.41 -16.02 1.55
C HIS A 52 0.10 -14.95 0.59
N VAL A 53 -0.65 -13.85 0.43
CA VAL A 53 -0.24 -12.72 -0.40
C VAL A 53 1.05 -12.09 0.13
N CYS A 54 1.14 -11.82 1.43
CA CYS A 54 2.37 -11.30 2.04
C CYS A 54 3.55 -12.23 1.78
N ARG A 55 3.37 -13.54 2.00
CA ARG A 55 4.45 -14.53 1.80
C ARG A 55 4.89 -14.63 0.35
N GLU A 56 3.94 -14.64 -0.58
CA GLU A 56 4.25 -14.68 -2.00
C GLU A 56 4.97 -13.42 -2.44
N ALA A 57 4.51 -12.23 -2.05
CA ALA A 57 5.18 -10.97 -2.38
C ALA A 57 6.63 -10.93 -1.87
N LEU A 58 6.90 -11.45 -0.68
CA LEU A 58 8.26 -11.58 -0.16
C LEU A 58 9.14 -12.54 -0.98
N ASN A 59 8.58 -13.65 -1.45
CA ASN A 59 9.31 -14.58 -2.33
C ASN A 59 9.72 -13.92 -3.66
N HIS A 60 8.98 -12.90 -4.11
CA HIS A 60 9.29 -12.11 -5.29
C HIS A 60 10.20 -10.90 -5.00
N GLY A 61 10.68 -10.76 -3.77
CA GLY A 61 11.60 -9.69 -3.37
C GLY A 61 10.93 -8.32 -3.18
N LEU A 62 9.60 -8.29 -3.04
CA LEU A 62 8.87 -7.06 -2.75
C LEU A 62 8.98 -6.71 -1.27
N SER A 63 9.03 -5.42 -0.96
CA SER A 63 8.88 -4.94 0.43
C SER A 63 7.41 -4.89 0.78
N VAL A 64 7.01 -5.53 1.88
CA VAL A 64 5.59 -5.71 2.23
C VAL A 64 5.27 -5.03 3.56
N ALA A 65 4.22 -4.22 3.57
CA ALA A 65 3.56 -3.75 4.78
C ALA A 65 2.20 -4.44 4.92
N SER A 66 1.83 -4.85 6.12
CA SER A 66 0.52 -5.45 6.42
C SER A 66 -0.21 -4.63 7.47
N LEU A 67 -1.51 -4.42 7.27
CA LEU A 67 -2.39 -3.76 8.23
C LEU A 67 -3.60 -4.64 8.52
N SER A 68 -3.87 -4.93 9.79
CA SER A 68 -5.02 -5.72 10.23
C SER A 68 -6.04 -4.89 11.01
N ARG A 69 -7.28 -5.41 11.18
CA ARG A 69 -8.40 -4.70 11.85
C ARG A 69 -8.06 -4.09 13.22
N TYR A 70 -7.13 -4.69 13.95
CA TYR A 70 -6.69 -4.22 15.27
C TYR A 70 -5.52 -3.22 15.23
N GLY A 71 -5.20 -2.67 14.06
CA GLY A 71 -4.10 -1.71 13.89
C GLY A 71 -2.71 -2.33 14.03
N VAL A 72 -2.61 -3.68 14.07
CA VAL A 72 -1.33 -4.37 14.06
C VAL A 72 -0.72 -4.17 12.69
N PHE A 73 0.41 -3.47 12.68
CA PHE A 73 1.22 -3.20 11.51
C PHE A 73 2.44 -4.13 11.55
N SER A 74 2.72 -4.80 10.44
CA SER A 74 3.91 -5.63 10.30
C SER A 74 4.59 -5.31 8.99
N TYR A 75 5.89 -5.04 9.09
CA TYR A 75 6.76 -4.80 7.94
C TYR A 75 7.55 -6.07 7.67
N PHE A 76 7.59 -6.50 6.43
CA PHE A 76 8.28 -7.68 5.96
C PHE A 76 9.16 -7.35 4.75
#